data_AF-A0A9D1YPX5-F1
#
_entry.id   AF-A0A9D1YPX5-F1
#
_cell.length_a   1.000
_cell.length_b   1.000
_cell.length_c   1.000
_cell.angle_alpha   90.00
_cell.angle_beta   90.00
_cell.angle_gamma   90.00
#
_symmetry.space_group_name_H-M   'P 1'
#
loop_
_entity.id
_entity.type
_entity.pdbx_description
1 polymer ?
#
loop_
_entity_poly.entity_id
_entity_poly.type
_entity_poly.pdbx_seq_one_letter_code
_entity_poly.pdbx_strand_id
1 'polypeptide(L)'
;EKGMNGQETELEPRLVKACARAGRINEDNLRRLLADNRDTVFGKKYGFGSMETSAEYRKRVPLSSYASLQPYLDRRRPRRSFSGMSRRKSTALWEARPSLTTSPCSAW
;
A
#
# COMPACT_ATOMS: atom_id res chain seq x y z
N GLU A 1 19.08 -29.56 -31.43
CA GLU A 1 18.58 -28.39 -30.67
C GLU A 1 18.50 -28.78 -29.20
N LYS A 2 19.44 -28.31 -28.38
CA LYS A 2 19.43 -28.51 -26.93
C LYS A 2 19.76 -27.18 -26.28
N GLY A 3 18.94 -26.76 -25.32
CA GLY A 3 19.33 -25.72 -24.39
C GLY A 3 18.26 -24.68 -24.15
N MET A 4 17.25 -25.04 -23.37
CA MET A 4 16.54 -24.15 -22.45
C MET A 4 15.75 -25.07 -21.50
N ASN A 5 15.48 -24.64 -20.26
CA ASN A 5 14.48 -25.23 -19.32
C ASN A 5 15.00 -26.08 -18.14
N GLY A 6 16.23 -25.85 -17.67
CA GLY A 6 16.63 -26.29 -16.32
C GLY A 6 16.08 -25.43 -15.17
N GLN A 7 15.69 -24.18 -15.46
CA GLN A 7 15.14 -23.24 -14.48
C GLN A 7 13.61 -23.34 -14.37
N GLU A 8 12.93 -23.56 -15.49
CA GLU A 8 11.46 -23.64 -15.56
C GLU A 8 10.91 -24.81 -14.74
N THR A 9 11.63 -25.93 -14.70
CA THR A 9 11.28 -27.11 -13.90
C THR A 9 11.41 -26.91 -12.39
N GLU A 10 12.23 -25.96 -11.92
CA GLU A 10 12.38 -25.63 -10.48
C GLU A 10 11.52 -24.43 -10.05
N LEU A 11 11.23 -23.51 -10.97
CA LEU A 11 10.41 -22.33 -10.71
C LEU A 11 8.93 -22.67 -10.54
N GLU A 12 8.41 -23.61 -11.34
CA GLU A 12 7.02 -24.09 -11.26
C GLU A 12 6.64 -24.62 -9.86
N PRO A 13 7.39 -25.56 -9.24
CA PRO A 13 7.03 -26.06 -7.92
C PRO A 13 7.13 -24.99 -6.82
N ARG A 14 8.03 -24.00 -6.97
CA ARG A 14 8.14 -22.87 -6.03
C ARG A 14 6.94 -21.94 -6.14
N LEU A 15 6.53 -21.59 -7.36
CA LEU A 15 5.36 -20.74 -7.61
C LEU A 15 4.08 -21.43 -7.14
N VAL A 16 3.87 -22.69 -7.51
CA VAL A 16 2.70 -23.48 -7.07
C VAL A 16 2.62 -23.55 -5.54
N LYS A 17 3.75 -23.80 -4.87
CA LYS A 17 3.83 -23.84 -3.40
C LYS A 17 3.61 -22.46 -2.75
N ALA A 18 3.99 -21.37 -3.41
CA ALA A 18 3.74 -20.01 -2.94
C ALA A 18 2.24 -19.65 -3.10
N CYS A 19 1.67 -19.91 -4.27
CA CYS A 19 0.27 -19.65 -4.58
C CYS A 19 -0.68 -20.47 -3.68
N ALA A 20 -0.35 -21.72 -3.37
CA ALA A 20 -1.12 -22.57 -2.46
C ALA A 20 -1.24 -22.00 -1.02
N ARG A 21 -0.33 -21.11 -0.62
CA ARG A 21 -0.32 -20.48 0.72
C ARG A 21 -0.74 -19.01 0.69
N ALA A 22 -0.94 -18.42 -0.49
CA ALA A 22 -1.19 -17.00 -0.65
C ALA A 22 -2.40 -16.49 0.14
N GLY A 23 -3.50 -17.26 0.19
CA GLY A 23 -4.68 -16.89 0.98
C GLY A 23 -4.39 -16.72 2.47
N ARG A 24 -3.72 -17.72 3.07
CA ARG A 24 -3.32 -17.67 4.49
C ARG A 24 -2.34 -16.53 4.77
N ILE A 25 -1.32 -16.38 3.92
CA ILE A 25 -0.34 -15.29 4.05
C ILE A 25 -1.03 -13.92 3.97
N ASN A 26 -2.01 -13.76 3.08
CA ASN A 26 -2.76 -12.51 2.95
C ASN A 26 -3.62 -12.21 4.18
N GLU A 27 -4.26 -13.23 4.77
CA GLU A 27 -5.01 -13.07 6.02
C GLU A 27 -4.09 -12.69 7.19
N ASP A 28 -2.94 -13.33 7.32
CA ASP A 28 -1.98 -13.03 8.38
C ASP A 28 -1.41 -11.61 8.23
N ASN A 29 -1.11 -11.20 7.00
CA ASN A 29 -0.72 -9.83 6.69
C ASN A 29 -1.82 -8.82 7.04
N LEU A 30 -3.08 -9.13 6.72
CA LEU A 30 -4.21 -8.27 7.07
C LEU A 30 -4.34 -8.13 8.60
N ARG A 31 -4.27 -9.23 9.36
CA ARG A 31 -4.32 -9.20 10.83
C ARG A 31 -3.21 -8.32 11.40
N ARG A 32 -1.98 -8.47 10.91
CA ARG A 32 -0.85 -7.63 11.35
C ARG A 32 -1.09 -6.16 11.07
N LEU A 33 -1.54 -5.81 9.85
CA LEU A 33 -1.83 -4.43 9.47
C LEU A 33 -2.94 -3.82 10.34
N LEU A 34 -4.00 -4.58 10.65
CA LEU A 34 -5.09 -4.12 11.52
C LEU A 34 -4.61 -3.89 12.95
N ALA A 35 -3.80 -4.81 13.49
CA ALA A 35 -3.22 -4.67 14.82
C ALA A 35 -2.31 -3.44 14.92
N ASP A 36 -1.39 -3.26 13.97
CA ASP A 36 -0.43 -2.14 13.95
C ASP A 36 -1.14 -0.78 13.81
N ASN A 37 -2.27 -0.74 13.09
CA ASN A 37 -3.01 0.49 12.80
C ASN A 37 -4.23 0.72 13.71
N ARG A 38 -4.47 -0.12 14.72
CA ARG A 38 -5.66 -0.03 15.60
C ARG A 38 -5.79 1.32 16.29
N ASP A 39 -4.66 1.93 16.63
CA ASP A 39 -4.61 3.17 17.40
C ASP A 39 -4.62 4.44 16.54
N THR A 40 -4.63 4.28 15.20
CA THR A 40 -4.75 5.41 14.28
C THR A 40 -6.16 6.01 14.29
N VAL A 41 -6.30 7.29 13.91
CA VAL A 41 -7.63 7.94 13.78
C VAL A 41 -8.55 7.15 12.83
N PHE A 42 -7.97 6.56 11.78
CA PHE A 42 -8.70 5.71 10.84
C PHE A 42 -9.08 4.36 11.46
N GLY A 43 -8.15 3.72 12.17
CA GLY A 43 -8.39 2.44 12.84
C GLY A 43 -9.41 2.51 13.97
N LYS A 44 -9.42 3.61 14.74
CA LYS A 44 -10.46 3.89 15.75
C LYS A 44 -11.82 4.17 15.11
N LYS A 45 -11.86 4.89 13.99
CA LYS A 45 -13.10 5.20 13.26
C LYS A 45 -13.83 3.94 12.79
N TYR A 46 -13.11 2.95 12.27
CA TYR A 46 -13.70 1.72 11.75
C TYR A 46 -13.68 0.55 12.75
N GLY A 47 -12.92 0.65 13.83
CA GLY A 47 -12.86 -0.37 14.89
C GLY A 47 -11.93 -1.53 14.58
N PHE A 48 -10.73 -1.26 14.07
CA PHE A 48 -9.74 -2.30 13.71
C PHE A 48 -9.31 -3.19 14.88
N GLY A 49 -9.42 -2.69 16.12
CA GLY A 49 -9.07 -3.47 17.31
C GLY A 49 -9.96 -4.68 17.58
N SER A 50 -11.15 -4.77 16.97
CA SER A 50 -12.08 -5.88 17.13
C SER A 50 -12.26 -6.72 15.85
N MET A 51 -11.48 -6.47 14.80
CA MET A 51 -11.63 -7.15 13.52
C MET A 51 -10.55 -8.21 13.37
N GLU A 52 -10.97 -9.43 13.04
CA GLU A 52 -10.04 -10.55 12.91
C GLU A 52 -10.10 -11.20 11.52
N THR A 53 -11.16 -10.93 10.76
CA THR A 53 -11.42 -11.55 9.46
C THR A 53 -11.48 -10.55 8.30
N SER A 54 -11.09 -11.02 7.12
CA SER A 54 -11.18 -10.24 5.87
C SER A 54 -12.62 -9.88 5.51
N ALA A 55 -13.59 -10.72 5.87
CA ALA A 55 -15.02 -10.46 5.67
C ALA A 55 -15.52 -9.29 6.52
N GLU A 56 -15.11 -9.19 7.79
CA GLU A 56 -15.46 -8.06 8.66
C GLU A 56 -14.83 -6.75 8.16
N TYR A 57 -13.57 -6.80 7.74
CA TYR A 57 -12.90 -5.66 7.13
C TYR A 57 -13.67 -5.14 5.92
N ARG A 58 -14.08 -6.03 5.01
CA ARG A 58 -14.85 -5.69 3.81
C ARG A 58 -16.24 -5.11 4.13
N LYS A 59 -16.88 -5.53 5.20
CA LYS A 59 -18.19 -5.01 5.63
C LYS A 59 -18.08 -3.62 6.26
N ARG A 60 -17.02 -3.36 7.03
CA ARG A 60 -16.89 -2.15 7.84
C ARG A 60 -16.15 -1.02 7.13
N VAL A 61 -15.21 -1.33 6.21
CA VAL A 61 -14.42 -0.33 5.49
C VAL A 61 -14.95 -0.13 4.08
N PRO A 62 -15.49 1.06 3.74
CA PRO A 62 -15.95 1.35 2.38
C PRO A 62 -14.75 1.50 1.43
N LEU A 63 -14.91 1.02 0.19
CA LEU A 63 -13.98 1.32 -0.89
C LEU A 63 -13.92 2.83 -1.09
N SER A 64 -12.77 3.41 -0.76
CA SER A 64 -12.56 4.86 -0.67
C SER A 64 -11.73 5.32 -1.86
N SER A 65 -12.10 6.46 -2.47
CA SER A 65 -11.28 7.10 -3.50
C SER A 65 -10.12 7.88 -2.87
N TYR A 66 -9.07 8.18 -3.64
CA TYR A 66 -7.94 8.97 -3.16
C TYR A 66 -8.37 10.32 -2.57
N ALA A 67 -9.33 11.00 -3.20
CA ALA A 67 -9.88 12.28 -2.73
C ALA A 67 -10.49 12.18 -1.32
N SER A 68 -11.16 11.07 -1.00
CA SER A 68 -11.76 10.87 0.34
C SER A 68 -10.73 10.69 1.46
N LEU A 69 -9.49 10.32 1.11
CA LEU A 69 -8.38 10.17 2.06
C LEU A 69 -7.57 11.47 2.24
N GLN A 70 -7.81 12.47 1.41
CA GLN A 70 -7.10 13.75 1.40
C GLN A 70 -7.03 14.45 2.78
N PRO A 71 -8.09 14.46 3.62
CA PRO A 71 -8.02 15.05 4.96
C PRO A 71 -7.00 14.36 5.87
N TYR A 72 -6.79 13.05 5.72
CA TYR A 72 -5.81 12.30 6.50
C TYR A 72 -4.38 12.56 6.00
N LEU A 73 -4.22 12.81 4.70
CA LEU A 73 -2.94 13.15 4.07
C LEU A 73 -2.50 14.57 4.41
N ASP A 74 -3.42 15.54 4.33
CA ASP A 74 -3.14 16.95 4.58
C ASP A 74 -2.72 17.20 6.02
N ARG A 75 -3.25 16.44 6.99
CA ARG A 75 -2.79 16.47 8.39
C ARG A 75 -1.33 16.04 8.55
N ARG A 76 -0.83 15.14 7.69
CA ARG A 76 0.55 14.63 7.73
C ARG A 76 1.50 15.40 6.84
N ARG A 77 1.01 16.26 5.95
CA ARG A 77 1.88 17.12 5.15
C ARG A 77 2.52 18.12 6.10
N PRO A 78 3.85 18.09 6.28
CA PRO A 78 4.49 19.20 6.97
C PRO A 78 4.13 20.47 6.20
N ARG A 79 3.59 21.48 6.90
CA ARG A 79 3.54 22.84 6.34
C ARG A 79 4.99 23.20 6.05
N ARG A 80 5.42 23.07 4.80
CA ARG A 80 6.72 23.59 4.39
C ARG A 80 6.67 25.09 4.62
N SER A 81 7.26 25.56 5.72
CA SER A 81 7.93 26.85 5.71
C SER A 81 9.07 26.70 4.72
N PHE A 82 8.86 27.16 3.49
CA PHE A 82 9.88 27.19 2.48
C PHE A 82 10.90 28.27 2.86
N SER A 83 11.90 27.89 3.64
CA SER A 83 13.16 28.62 3.76
C SER A 83 14.31 27.64 3.59
N GLY A 84 15.23 27.96 2.67
CA GLY A 84 16.51 27.26 2.55
C GLY A 84 16.53 26.09 1.57
N MET A 85 16.75 26.40 0.28
CA MET A 85 17.36 25.46 -0.66
C MET A 85 18.76 25.11 -0.15
N SER A 86 18.93 23.93 0.45
CA SER A 86 20.24 23.34 0.72
C SER A 86 20.41 22.08 -0.12
N ARG A 87 21.40 22.13 -1.01
CA ARG A 87 21.84 21.04 -1.88
C ARG A 87 22.29 19.84 -1.06
N ARG A 88 21.75 18.66 -1.37
CA ARG A 88 22.56 17.43 -1.40
C ARG A 88 22.44 16.80 -2.79
N LYS A 89 23.60 16.51 -3.40
CA LYS A 89 23.66 15.62 -4.56
C LYS A 89 23.69 14.18 -4.04
N SER A 90 22.61 13.47 -4.25
CA SER A 90 22.60 12.01 -4.28
C SER A 90 21.63 11.63 -5.38
N THR A 91 22.15 10.98 -6.42
CA THR A 91 21.43 10.45 -7.57
C THR A 91 20.41 9.41 -7.10
N ALA A 92 19.22 9.87 -6.73
CA ALA A 92 18.05 9.03 -6.52
C ALA A 92 17.32 8.89 -7.85
N LEU A 93 17.77 7.95 -8.69
CA LEU A 93 17.00 7.41 -9.79
C LEU A 93 15.99 6.40 -9.21
N TRP A 94 14.89 6.89 -8.65
CA TRP A 94 13.63 6.15 -8.52
C TRP A 94 12.51 7.05 -7.96
N GLU A 95 12.22 8.21 -8.54
CA GLU A 95 10.86 8.74 -8.33
C GLU A 95 9.91 7.92 -9.19
N ALA A 96 9.45 6.79 -8.65
CA ALA A 96 8.29 6.07 -9.18
C ALA A 96 7.05 6.95 -8.96
N ARG A 97 6.86 7.91 -9.86
CA ARG A 97 5.64 8.71 -9.95
C ARG A 97 4.52 7.78 -10.43
N PRO A 98 3.48 7.50 -9.63
CA PRO A 98 2.29 6.87 -10.17
C PRO A 98 1.73 7.78 -11.27
N SER A 99 1.42 7.22 -12.45
CA SER A 99 0.96 7.95 -13.64
C SER A 99 -0.41 8.65 -13.47
N LEU A 100 -1.05 8.49 -12.32
CA LEU A 100 -2.34 9.05 -12.00
C LEU A 100 -2.15 10.39 -11.25
N THR A 101 -1.78 11.45 -11.98
CA THR A 101 -1.84 12.80 -11.43
C THR A 101 -3.31 13.25 -11.42
N THR A 102 -4.02 13.08 -10.31
CA THR A 102 -5.24 13.86 -10.06
C THR A 102 -4.84 15.29 -9.69
N SER A 103 -4.44 16.06 -10.70
CA SER A 103 -4.52 17.52 -10.63
C SER A 103 -5.94 17.91 -11.03
N PRO A 104 -6.69 18.67 -10.22
CA PRO A 104 -7.87 19.34 -10.74
C PRO A 104 -7.36 20.39 -11.74
N CYS A 105 -7.53 20.11 -13.03
CA CYS A 105 -7.41 21.11 -14.08
C CYS A 105 -8.48 22.16 -13.80
N SER A 106 -8.10 23.20 -13.06
CA SER A 106 -8.91 24.40 -12.89
C SER A 106 -8.57 25.28 -14.08
N ALA A 107 -9.56 25.50 -14.93
CA ALA A 107 -9.58 26.50 -15.99
C ALA A 107 -9.02 27.84 -15.51
N TRP A 108 -8.36 28.57 -16.40
CA TRP A 108 -8.49 30.01 -16.73
C TRP A 108 -7.39 30.35 -17.73
#